data_AF-A0AAD1S8D1-F1
#
_entry.id   AF-A0AAD1S8D1-F1
#
_cell.length_a   1.000
_cell.length_b   1.000
_cell.length_c   1.000
_cell.angle_alpha   90.00
_cell.angle_beta   90.00
_cell.angle_gamma   90.00
#
_symmetry.space_group_name_H-M   'P 1'
#
loop_
_entity.id
_entity.type
_entity.pdbx_description
1 polymer ?
#
loop_
_entity_poly.entity_id
_entity_poly.type
_entity_poly.pdbx_seq_one_letter_code
_entity_poly.pdbx_strand_id
1 'polypeptide(L)'
;MSSVNLCSPAIYWDTVTVKSGDMFLIICKEKMASLSRTLKKKNARFRERALEVFTSHGPTVIMPTWFVSREWYCHVGQFVEDGTGTPEDLLFFYEHLRKDGGVHRVNECLLQYRYHEKAATHSVSEETIWKHRVNFLEERVLQHWASFTIWNAGKQGRKLYRSLAPSTRNKVMAFCDVDEKKISKGFYTYEDSEERPKPKIPVIHYQDAKPPFIICVKLDLTGGGFEENLKSLNLKEGVDFYHFN
;
A
#
# COMPACT_ATOMS: atom_id res chain seq x y z
N MET A 1 3.39 -54.85 27.95
CA MET A 1 2.85 -54.09 26.80
C MET A 1 2.93 -52.62 27.15
N SER A 2 3.92 -51.97 26.56
CA SER A 2 4.37 -50.62 26.86
C SER A 2 3.47 -49.57 26.21
N SER A 3 2.85 -48.74 27.06
CA SER A 3 2.24 -47.47 26.70
C SER A 3 3.33 -46.45 26.35
N VAL A 4 3.34 -45.94 25.12
CA VAL A 4 4.24 -44.86 24.72
C VAL A 4 3.46 -43.55 24.70
N ASN A 5 3.73 -42.72 25.71
CA ASN A 5 3.46 -41.28 25.67
C ASN A 5 4.36 -40.64 24.61
N LEU A 6 3.78 -39.93 23.65
CA LEU A 6 4.51 -38.95 22.83
C LEU A 6 3.90 -37.57 23.08
N CYS A 7 4.53 -36.84 24.01
CA CYS A 7 4.48 -35.39 24.03
C CYS A 7 4.94 -34.86 22.67
N SER A 8 4.20 -33.90 22.11
CA SER A 8 4.71 -33.01 21.07
C SER A 8 4.66 -31.57 21.58
N PRO A 9 5.65 -30.74 21.25
CA PRO A 9 6.05 -29.60 22.06
C PRO A 9 5.08 -28.43 21.92
N ALA A 10 4.75 -27.83 23.06
CA ALA A 10 4.11 -26.52 23.13
C ALA A 10 4.88 -25.54 22.24
N ILE A 11 4.17 -24.92 21.29
CA ILE A 11 4.66 -23.75 20.57
C ILE A 11 4.85 -22.66 21.63
N TYR A 12 6.10 -22.42 22.02
CA TYR A 12 6.45 -21.29 22.87
C TYR A 12 6.31 -20.02 22.04
N TRP A 13 5.21 -19.30 22.26
CA TRP A 13 5.09 -17.92 21.83
C TRP A 13 6.06 -17.09 22.68
N ASP A 14 7.11 -16.53 22.07
CA ASP A 14 7.76 -15.36 22.68
C ASP A 14 6.66 -14.30 22.84
N THR A 15 6.31 -13.97 24.08
CA THR A 15 5.29 -12.97 24.41
C THR A 15 5.70 -11.62 23.83
N VAL A 16 5.27 -11.32 22.60
CA VAL A 16 5.17 -9.95 22.12
C VAL A 16 4.05 -9.33 22.94
N THR A 17 4.30 -8.22 23.63
CA THR A 17 3.26 -7.46 24.33
C THR A 17 2.26 -6.95 23.30
N VAL A 18 1.20 -7.72 23.06
CA VAL A 18 0.13 -7.42 22.11
C VAL A 18 -0.79 -6.40 22.75
N LYS A 19 -1.09 -5.29 22.06
CA LYS A 19 -2.17 -4.40 22.49
C LYS A 19 -3.49 -4.92 21.92
N SER A 20 -4.60 -4.73 22.65
CA SER A 20 -5.92 -4.94 22.08
C SER A 20 -6.05 -4.10 20.80
N GLY A 21 -6.20 -4.74 19.64
CA GLY A 21 -6.32 -4.10 18.32
C GLY A 21 -5.26 -4.43 17.28
N ASP A 22 -4.23 -5.18 17.63
CA ASP A 22 -3.20 -5.62 16.69
C ASP A 22 -3.67 -6.83 15.83
N MET A 23 -3.56 -6.72 14.50
CA MET A 23 -3.74 -7.80 13.52
C MET A 23 -2.38 -8.38 13.11
N PHE A 24 -2.28 -9.72 13.06
CA PHE A 24 -1.07 -10.41 12.61
C PHE A 24 -1.20 -10.84 11.15
N LEU A 25 -0.14 -10.59 10.37
CA LEU A 25 -0.01 -10.75 8.92
C LEU A 25 1.09 -11.76 8.59
N ILE A 26 0.92 -12.60 7.56
CA ILE A 26 1.90 -13.62 7.19
C ILE A 26 2.07 -13.69 5.67
N ILE A 27 3.31 -13.76 5.18
CA ILE A 27 3.61 -13.64 3.75
C ILE A 27 4.64 -14.69 3.31
N CYS A 28 4.30 -15.36 2.20
CA CYS A 28 5.10 -16.36 1.50
C CYS A 28 6.19 -15.72 0.60
N LYS A 29 7.37 -16.32 0.56
CA LYS A 29 8.25 -16.33 -0.62
C LYS A 29 9.14 -17.57 -0.58
N GLU A 30 9.22 -18.30 -1.69
CA GLU A 30 10.13 -19.44 -1.81
C GLU A 30 11.60 -19.00 -1.84
N LYS A 31 12.41 -19.82 -1.14
CA LYS A 31 13.88 -19.91 -1.10
C LYS A 31 14.65 -18.62 -0.82
N MET A 32 15.32 -18.59 0.33
CA MET A 32 16.79 -18.55 0.39
C MET A 32 17.26 -18.77 1.83
N ALA A 33 18.32 -19.58 1.96
CA ALA A 33 18.86 -20.08 3.19
C ALA A 33 19.53 -18.98 4.05
N SER A 34 19.38 -19.17 5.36
CA SER A 34 20.01 -18.42 6.46
C SER A 34 19.62 -16.94 6.56
N LEU A 35 19.13 -16.52 7.73
CA LEU A 35 19.74 -15.41 8.46
C LEU A 35 19.09 -15.29 9.85
N SER A 36 19.82 -15.72 10.87
CA SER A 36 19.50 -15.42 12.27
C SER A 36 19.93 -13.99 12.63
N ARG A 37 19.28 -13.41 13.66
CA ARG A 37 19.54 -12.10 14.32
C ARG A 37 19.11 -10.81 13.61
N THR A 38 19.08 -10.74 12.27
CA THR A 38 18.60 -9.51 11.57
C THR A 38 17.08 -9.33 11.64
N LEU A 39 16.32 -10.42 11.81
CA LEU A 39 14.85 -10.43 11.91
C LEU A 39 14.29 -9.70 13.13
N LYS A 40 14.97 -9.76 14.30
CA LYS A 40 14.48 -9.12 15.53
C LYS A 40 14.48 -7.58 15.46
N LYS A 41 15.44 -6.97 14.75
CA LYS A 41 15.48 -5.52 14.52
C LYS A 41 14.46 -5.02 13.47
N LYS A 42 14.01 -5.89 12.54
CA LYS A 42 13.00 -5.53 11.53
C LYS A 42 11.57 -5.46 12.09
N ASN A 43 11.28 -6.12 13.21
CA ASN A 43 9.93 -6.19 13.79
C ASN A 43 9.55 -4.98 14.64
N ALA A 44 10.50 -4.27 15.27
CA ALA A 44 10.21 -3.03 16.01
C ALA A 44 9.72 -1.87 15.10
N ARG A 45 9.93 -2.00 13.78
CA ARG A 45 9.61 -0.99 12.77
C ARG A 45 8.22 -1.17 12.13
N PHE A 46 7.42 -2.14 12.58
CA PHE A 46 6.20 -2.52 11.87
C PHE A 46 4.97 -1.64 12.15
N ARG A 47 5.00 -0.83 13.22
CA ARG A 47 4.05 0.30 13.37
C ARG A 47 4.15 1.32 12.23
N GLU A 48 5.24 1.31 11.44
CA GLU A 48 5.42 2.17 10.25
C GLU A 48 4.90 1.55 8.93
N ARG A 49 4.32 0.34 8.88
CA ARG A 49 4.00 -0.35 7.59
C ARG A 49 2.57 -0.24 7.07
N ALA A 50 1.75 0.67 7.61
CA ALA A 50 0.51 1.08 6.93
C ALA A 50 0.77 1.80 5.59
N LEU A 51 2.02 2.16 5.30
CA LEU A 51 2.42 2.91 4.10
C LEU A 51 2.31 2.10 2.80
N GLU A 52 2.48 0.78 2.89
CA GLU A 52 2.38 -0.13 1.73
C GLU A 52 0.91 -0.32 1.27
N VAL A 53 -0.09 0.15 2.03
CA VAL A 53 -1.53 0.01 1.75
C VAL A 53 -1.93 0.58 0.40
N PHE A 54 -1.17 1.56 -0.06
CA PHE A 54 -1.40 2.27 -1.29
C PHE A 54 -0.69 1.63 -2.48
N THR A 55 0.03 0.53 -2.32
CA THR A 55 0.69 -0.20 -3.41
C THR A 55 -0.17 -1.35 -3.92
N SER A 56 0.05 -1.77 -5.17
CA SER A 56 -0.68 -2.86 -5.84
C SER A 56 -0.35 -4.23 -5.26
N HIS A 57 0.77 -4.32 -4.53
CA HIS A 57 1.14 -5.51 -3.76
C HIS A 57 0.62 -5.43 -2.30
N GLY A 58 0.05 -4.27 -1.91
CA GLY A 58 -0.36 -3.91 -0.55
C GLY A 58 0.77 -4.09 0.49
N PRO A 59 0.49 -3.87 1.79
CA PRO A 59 0.99 -4.88 2.74
C PRO A 59 0.50 -6.20 2.15
N THR A 60 1.34 -7.22 2.05
CA THR A 60 1.01 -8.45 1.29
C THR A 60 -0.08 -9.25 2.02
N VAL A 61 -1.28 -8.70 2.00
CA VAL A 61 -2.43 -8.90 2.88
C VAL A 61 -3.43 -9.61 1.99
N ILE A 62 -3.08 -10.87 1.72
CA ILE A 62 -3.95 -11.79 0.99
C ILE A 62 -4.58 -12.67 2.07
N MET A 63 -5.89 -12.53 2.29
CA MET A 63 -6.63 -13.53 3.05
C MET A 63 -6.35 -14.92 2.43
N PRO A 64 -6.16 -15.98 3.24
CA PRO A 64 -6.65 -16.12 4.61
C PRO A 64 -5.58 -15.98 5.71
N THR A 65 -4.53 -15.17 5.54
CA THR A 65 -3.38 -15.16 6.49
C THR A 65 -3.53 -14.28 7.72
N TRP A 66 -4.72 -13.74 8.03
CA TRP A 66 -4.88 -12.79 9.13
C TRP A 66 -5.31 -13.48 10.42
N PHE A 67 -4.65 -13.10 11.50
CA PHE A 67 -5.13 -13.42 12.84
C PHE A 67 -5.51 -12.12 13.54
N VAL A 68 -6.76 -12.07 14.00
CA VAL A 68 -7.34 -10.93 14.71
C VAL A 68 -8.12 -11.44 15.92
N SER A 69 -8.06 -10.73 17.05
CA SER A 69 -8.87 -11.11 18.21
C SER A 69 -10.36 -10.99 17.86
N ARG A 70 -11.18 -11.89 18.40
CA ARG A 70 -12.65 -11.83 18.20
C ARG A 70 -13.22 -10.49 18.64
N GLU A 71 -12.74 -9.97 19.76
CA GLU A 71 -13.13 -8.66 20.27
C GLU A 71 -12.86 -7.54 19.26
N TRP A 72 -11.65 -7.51 18.67
CA TRP A 72 -11.31 -6.51 17.66
C TRP A 72 -12.08 -6.70 16.37
N TYR A 73 -12.30 -7.94 15.91
CA TYR A 73 -13.15 -8.22 14.76
C TYR A 73 -14.57 -7.64 14.96
N CYS A 74 -15.18 -7.88 16.12
CA CYS A 74 -16.48 -7.31 16.47
C CYS A 74 -16.45 -5.79 16.56
N HIS A 75 -15.31 -5.20 17.00
CA HIS A 75 -15.14 -3.75 17.03
C HIS A 75 -14.99 -3.14 15.63
N VAL A 76 -14.26 -3.78 14.72
CA VAL A 76 -14.08 -3.31 13.34
C VAL A 76 -15.39 -3.36 12.58
N GLY A 77 -16.13 -4.47 12.71
CA GLY A 77 -17.36 -4.74 11.97
C GLY A 77 -17.23 -6.01 11.14
N GLN A 78 -18.35 -6.49 10.61
CA GLN A 78 -18.36 -7.68 9.76
C GLN A 78 -17.89 -7.32 8.34
N PHE A 79 -17.54 -8.33 7.54
CA PHE A 79 -17.26 -8.15 6.13
C PHE A 79 -18.48 -7.60 5.38
N VAL A 80 -18.23 -6.84 4.32
CA VAL A 80 -19.28 -6.35 3.44
C VAL A 80 -19.73 -7.49 2.53
N GLU A 81 -21.03 -7.80 2.56
CA GLU A 81 -21.64 -8.92 1.82
C GLU A 81 -22.52 -8.44 0.64
N ASP A 82 -22.18 -7.30 0.03
CA ASP A 82 -22.94 -6.66 -1.06
C ASP A 82 -22.95 -7.48 -2.38
N GLY A 83 -22.33 -8.66 -2.39
CA GLY A 83 -22.35 -9.62 -3.48
C GLY A 83 -21.14 -9.57 -4.41
N THR A 84 -21.29 -10.20 -5.57
CA THR A 84 -20.23 -10.42 -6.57
C THR A 84 -19.49 -9.13 -6.95
N GLY A 85 -18.16 -9.16 -6.90
CA GLY A 85 -17.29 -8.03 -7.26
C GLY A 85 -16.99 -7.05 -6.14
N THR A 86 -17.49 -7.30 -4.93
CA THR A 86 -17.11 -6.59 -3.71
C THR A 86 -15.70 -7.00 -3.29
N PRO A 87 -14.78 -6.07 -2.98
CA PRO A 87 -13.47 -6.40 -2.42
C PRO A 87 -13.53 -6.42 -0.87
N GLU A 88 -14.28 -7.36 -0.31
CA GLU A 88 -14.63 -7.44 1.11
C GLU A 88 -13.41 -7.41 2.04
N ASP A 89 -12.34 -8.11 1.67
CA ASP A 89 -11.08 -8.13 2.42
C ASP A 89 -10.46 -6.73 2.50
N LEU A 90 -10.37 -6.05 1.36
CA LEU A 90 -9.80 -4.69 1.29
C LEU A 90 -10.62 -3.71 2.13
N LEU A 91 -11.95 -3.82 2.07
CA LEU A 91 -12.86 -2.96 2.82
C LEU A 91 -12.72 -3.17 4.32
N PHE A 92 -12.70 -4.43 4.77
CA PHE A 92 -12.45 -4.75 6.17
C PHE A 92 -11.08 -4.20 6.62
N PHE A 93 -10.04 -4.37 5.78
CA PHE A 93 -8.70 -3.87 6.10
C PHE A 93 -8.68 -2.34 6.25
N TYR A 94 -9.41 -1.62 5.41
CA TYR A 94 -9.54 -0.17 5.54
C TYR A 94 -10.30 0.23 6.80
N GLU A 95 -11.39 -0.46 7.16
CA GLU A 95 -12.09 -0.21 8.43
C GLU A 95 -11.21 -0.49 9.65
N HIS A 96 -10.42 -1.56 9.59
CA HIS A 96 -9.40 -1.87 10.60
C HIS A 96 -8.43 -0.69 10.78
N LEU A 97 -7.89 -0.15 9.69
CA LEU A 97 -6.97 1.00 9.73
C LEU A 97 -7.67 2.31 10.15
N ARG A 98 -8.94 2.51 9.80
CA ARG A 98 -9.73 3.67 10.23
C ARG A 98 -9.91 3.72 11.74
N LYS A 99 -9.99 2.56 12.38
CA LYS A 99 -10.05 2.39 13.84
C LYS A 99 -8.66 2.32 14.49
N ASP A 100 -7.64 2.79 13.78
CA ASP A 100 -6.25 2.82 14.23
C ASP A 100 -5.68 1.42 14.57
N GLY A 101 -6.21 0.39 13.91
CA GLY A 101 -5.72 -0.97 13.99
C GLY A 101 -4.26 -1.08 13.53
N GLY A 102 -3.47 -1.83 14.29
CA GLY A 102 -2.09 -2.13 13.96
C GLY A 102 -1.97 -3.40 13.12
N VAL A 103 -0.96 -3.47 12.27
CA VAL A 103 -0.61 -4.69 11.51
C VAL A 103 0.75 -5.18 11.98
N HIS A 104 0.97 -6.48 12.06
CA HIS A 104 2.24 -7.11 12.44
C HIS A 104 2.58 -8.26 11.51
N ARG A 105 3.62 -8.14 10.69
CA ARG A 105 4.04 -9.23 9.79
C ARG A 105 4.96 -10.25 10.46
N VAL A 106 4.56 -11.51 10.43
CA VAL A 106 5.39 -12.68 10.66
C VAL A 106 6.04 -13.09 9.34
N ASN A 107 7.38 -13.14 9.32
CA ASN A 107 8.15 -13.52 8.14
C ASN A 107 8.44 -15.03 8.13
N GLU A 108 7.38 -15.83 8.24
CA GLU A 108 7.44 -17.30 8.21
C GLU A 108 6.41 -17.84 7.21
N CYS A 109 6.70 -18.99 6.62
CA CYS A 109 5.76 -19.66 5.73
C CYS A 109 4.76 -20.44 6.57
N LEU A 110 3.65 -19.81 6.98
CA LEU A 110 2.63 -20.44 7.81
C LEU A 110 1.41 -20.93 7.01
N LEU A 111 1.30 -20.56 5.73
CA LEU A 111 0.20 -20.95 4.86
C LEU A 111 0.70 -21.16 3.42
N GLN A 112 0.26 -22.27 2.81
CA GLN A 112 0.35 -22.47 1.37
C GLN A 112 -1.03 -22.23 0.74
N TYR A 113 -1.17 -21.13 0.00
CA TYR A 113 -2.40 -20.80 -0.71
C TYR A 113 -2.42 -21.45 -2.10
N ARG A 114 -3.51 -22.12 -2.46
CA ARG A 114 -3.68 -22.72 -3.78
C ARG A 114 -4.61 -21.85 -4.63
N TYR A 115 -4.07 -21.28 -5.69
CA TYR A 115 -4.86 -20.60 -6.71
C TYR A 115 -5.76 -21.60 -7.47
N HIS A 116 -6.96 -21.15 -7.82
CA HIS A 116 -7.87 -21.89 -8.70
C HIS A 116 -8.71 -20.92 -9.54
N GLU A 117 -9.14 -21.35 -10.72
CA GLU A 117 -9.85 -20.51 -11.71
C GLU A 117 -11.21 -19.99 -11.22
N LYS A 118 -11.81 -20.67 -10.23
CA LYS A 118 -13.08 -20.28 -9.61
C LYS A 118 -12.92 -19.30 -8.43
N ALA A 119 -11.74 -18.69 -8.25
CA ALA A 119 -11.51 -17.80 -7.11
C ALA A 119 -12.41 -16.55 -7.20
N ALA A 120 -13.00 -16.15 -6.08
CA ALA A 120 -13.88 -14.98 -6.00
C ALA A 120 -13.18 -13.68 -6.44
N THR A 121 -11.84 -13.62 -6.32
CA THR A 121 -11.00 -12.51 -6.80
C THR A 121 -11.22 -12.18 -8.27
N HIS A 122 -11.59 -13.14 -9.12
CA HIS A 122 -11.88 -12.89 -10.53
C HIS A 122 -13.14 -12.03 -10.77
N SER A 123 -14.03 -11.95 -9.78
CA SER A 123 -15.21 -11.10 -9.86
C SER A 123 -14.92 -9.63 -9.57
N VAL A 124 -13.79 -9.33 -8.90
CA VAL A 124 -13.43 -7.98 -8.49
C VAL A 124 -12.60 -7.31 -9.58
N SER A 125 -13.09 -6.18 -10.10
CA SER A 125 -12.39 -5.44 -11.16
C SER A 125 -11.20 -4.63 -10.63
N GLU A 126 -10.17 -4.45 -11.46
CA GLU A 126 -9.05 -3.55 -11.15
C GLU A 126 -9.54 -2.11 -10.90
N GLU A 127 -10.59 -1.68 -11.60
CA GLU A 127 -11.19 -0.35 -11.44
C GLU A 127 -11.82 -0.18 -10.06
N THR A 128 -12.52 -1.21 -9.57
CA THR A 128 -13.08 -1.24 -8.21
C THR A 128 -11.97 -1.08 -7.17
N ILE A 129 -10.91 -1.88 -7.25
CA ILE A 129 -9.75 -1.80 -6.34
C ILE A 129 -9.08 -0.43 -6.43
N TRP A 130 -8.89 0.09 -7.65
CA TRP A 130 -8.29 1.39 -7.89
C TRP A 130 -9.09 2.50 -7.21
N LYS A 131 -10.42 2.53 -7.40
CA LYS A 131 -11.32 3.52 -6.78
C LYS A 131 -11.20 3.49 -5.26
N HIS A 132 -11.24 2.32 -4.64
CA HIS A 132 -11.10 2.21 -3.18
C HIS A 132 -9.72 2.69 -2.71
N ARG A 133 -8.64 2.34 -3.41
CA ARG A 133 -7.27 2.82 -3.10
C ARG A 133 -7.13 4.34 -3.21
N VAL A 134 -7.66 4.95 -4.27
CA VAL A 134 -7.64 6.42 -4.43
C VAL A 134 -8.43 7.09 -3.31
N ASN A 135 -9.65 6.62 -3.04
CA ASN A 135 -10.49 7.18 -1.98
C ASN A 135 -9.80 7.11 -0.61
N PHE A 136 -9.18 5.96 -0.29
CA PHE A 136 -8.46 5.79 0.97
C PHE A 136 -7.20 6.65 1.03
N LEU A 137 -6.50 6.87 -0.08
CA LEU A 137 -5.37 7.79 -0.16
C LEU A 137 -5.80 9.24 0.08
N GLU A 138 -6.91 9.66 -0.51
CA GLU A 138 -7.48 10.98 -0.28
C GLU A 138 -7.87 11.18 1.19
N GLU A 139 -8.58 10.20 1.75
CA GLU A 139 -9.03 10.20 3.13
C GLU A 139 -7.86 10.19 4.13
N ARG A 140 -6.84 9.35 3.97
CA ARG A 140 -5.83 9.17 5.02
C ARG A 140 -4.59 10.04 4.86
N VAL A 141 -4.32 10.53 3.65
CA VAL A 141 -3.08 11.25 3.34
C VAL A 141 -3.39 12.63 2.76
N LEU A 142 -4.06 12.67 1.61
CA LEU A 142 -4.14 13.92 0.82
C LEU A 142 -5.07 14.96 1.43
N GLN A 143 -6.02 14.58 2.29
CA GLN A 143 -6.84 15.55 3.01
C GLN A 143 -6.00 16.48 3.90
N HIS A 144 -4.90 15.96 4.46
CA HIS A 144 -4.04 16.66 5.41
C HIS A 144 -2.95 17.51 4.73
N TRP A 145 -2.68 17.28 3.45
CA TRP A 145 -1.69 18.05 2.70
C TRP A 145 -2.35 19.27 2.06
N ALA A 146 -1.66 20.41 2.10
CA ALA A 146 -2.08 21.61 1.39
C ALA A 146 -1.77 21.52 -0.11
N SER A 147 -0.66 20.88 -0.46
CA SER A 147 -0.16 20.70 -1.82
C SER A 147 0.75 19.48 -1.90
N PHE A 148 0.90 18.87 -3.08
CA PHE A 148 1.82 17.76 -3.29
C PHE A 148 2.25 17.61 -4.76
N THR A 149 3.27 16.80 -4.99
CA THR A 149 3.80 16.47 -6.32
C THR A 149 3.53 15.00 -6.67
N ILE A 150 3.14 14.71 -7.91
CA ILE A 150 3.02 13.32 -8.39
C ILE A 150 4.30 12.93 -9.13
N TRP A 151 5.03 11.96 -8.60
CA TRP A 151 6.21 11.41 -9.28
C TRP A 151 5.78 10.30 -10.23
N ASN A 152 5.69 10.65 -11.52
CA ASN A 152 5.41 9.86 -12.72
C ASN A 152 4.54 10.73 -13.66
N ALA A 153 5.16 11.37 -14.66
CA ALA A 153 4.45 12.17 -15.65
C ALA A 153 3.85 11.32 -16.79
N GLY A 154 3.73 10.01 -16.60
CA GLY A 154 3.24 9.02 -17.56
C GLY A 154 1.86 8.44 -17.20
N LYS A 155 1.58 7.20 -17.65
CA LYS A 155 0.24 6.59 -17.58
C LYS A 155 -0.33 6.52 -16.17
N GLN A 156 0.45 6.03 -15.20
CA GLN A 156 -0.04 5.79 -13.84
C GLN A 156 -0.26 7.09 -13.06
N GLY A 157 0.70 8.02 -13.07
CA GLY A 157 0.53 9.30 -12.38
C GLY A 157 -0.62 10.13 -12.97
N ARG A 158 -0.78 10.14 -14.31
CA ARG A 158 -1.93 10.80 -14.96
C ARG A 158 -3.25 10.08 -14.67
N LYS A 159 -3.27 8.75 -14.54
CA LYS A 159 -4.45 8.00 -14.10
C LYS A 159 -4.84 8.45 -12.68
N LEU A 160 -3.89 8.51 -11.74
CA LEU A 160 -4.13 8.99 -10.39
C LEU A 160 -4.74 10.40 -10.40
N TYR A 161 -4.08 11.36 -11.05
CA TYR A 161 -4.55 12.75 -11.12
C TYR A 161 -6.01 12.87 -11.59
N ARG A 162 -6.39 12.10 -12.62
CA ARG A 162 -7.76 12.09 -13.15
C ARG A 162 -8.76 11.42 -12.20
N SER A 163 -8.30 10.46 -11.41
CA SER A 163 -9.13 9.77 -10.41
C SER A 163 -9.33 10.54 -9.11
N LEU A 164 -8.50 11.55 -8.83
CA LEU A 164 -8.67 12.39 -7.63
C LEU A 164 -9.96 13.20 -7.68
N ALA A 165 -10.55 13.45 -6.51
CA ALA A 165 -11.61 14.42 -6.34
C ALA A 165 -11.13 15.83 -6.73
N PRO A 166 -12.00 16.72 -7.23
CA PRO A 166 -11.60 18.06 -7.67
C PRO A 166 -10.84 18.86 -6.59
N SER A 167 -11.28 18.80 -5.34
CA SER A 167 -10.65 19.49 -4.21
C SER A 167 -9.21 19.02 -3.96
N THR A 168 -8.94 17.73 -4.09
CA THR A 168 -7.59 17.16 -3.94
C THR A 168 -6.74 17.40 -5.17
N ARG A 169 -7.33 17.31 -6.36
CA ARG A 169 -6.66 17.55 -7.64
C ARG A 169 -6.05 18.95 -7.71
N ASN A 170 -6.75 19.95 -7.16
CA ASN A 170 -6.26 21.34 -7.07
C ASN A 170 -5.02 21.51 -6.18
N LYS A 171 -4.67 20.50 -5.37
CA LYS A 171 -3.46 20.49 -4.53
C LYS A 171 -2.23 19.99 -5.29
N VAL A 172 -2.39 19.47 -6.52
CA VAL A 172 -1.27 18.94 -7.31
C VAL A 172 -0.48 20.09 -7.92
N MET A 173 0.77 20.27 -7.47
CA MET A 173 1.63 21.37 -7.92
C MET A 173 2.34 21.06 -9.24
N ALA A 174 2.74 19.80 -9.42
CA ALA A 174 3.45 19.36 -10.59
C ALA A 174 3.36 17.84 -10.75
N PHE A 175 3.66 17.37 -11.95
CA PHE A 175 4.26 16.07 -12.14
C PHE A 175 5.77 16.21 -12.17
N CYS A 176 6.49 15.22 -11.65
CA CYS A 176 7.92 15.10 -11.90
C CYS A 176 8.30 13.77 -12.54
N ASP A 177 9.41 13.78 -13.27
CA ASP A 177 9.94 12.62 -13.99
C ASP A 177 11.46 12.77 -14.20
N VAL A 178 12.09 11.72 -14.74
CA VAL A 178 13.49 11.74 -15.23
C VAL A 178 13.55 11.72 -16.75
N ASP A 179 12.44 11.37 -17.41
CA ASP A 179 12.34 11.31 -18.86
C ASP A 179 12.32 12.72 -19.47
N GLU A 180 13.43 13.11 -20.09
CA GLU A 180 13.62 14.40 -20.77
C GLU A 180 12.52 14.68 -21.81
N LYS A 181 11.97 13.66 -22.48
CA LYS A 181 10.89 13.86 -23.47
C LYS A 181 9.58 14.23 -22.79
N LYS A 182 9.36 13.84 -21.54
CA LYS A 182 8.20 14.27 -20.77
C LYS A 182 8.41 15.67 -20.20
N ILE A 183 9.62 15.94 -19.70
CA ILE A 183 9.99 17.23 -19.11
C ILE A 183 9.98 18.34 -20.16
N SER A 184 10.54 18.10 -21.35
CA SER A 184 10.57 19.05 -22.45
C SER A 184 9.19 19.45 -22.98
N LYS A 185 8.14 18.66 -22.73
CA LYS A 185 6.75 19.06 -23.02
C LYS A 185 6.25 20.17 -22.09
N GLY A 186 6.90 20.39 -20.95
CA GLY A 186 6.66 21.47 -20.00
C GLY A 186 5.41 21.30 -19.13
N PHE A 187 4.31 20.74 -19.65
CA PHE A 187 3.09 20.51 -18.89
C PHE A 187 2.27 19.31 -19.39
N TYR A 188 1.41 18.81 -18.51
CA TYR A 188 0.30 17.92 -18.82
C TYR A 188 -1.00 18.72 -18.87
N THR A 189 -1.80 18.57 -19.92
CA THR A 189 -3.18 19.10 -19.97
C THR A 189 -4.15 18.00 -19.61
N TYR A 190 -5.07 18.26 -18.68
CA TYR A 190 -6.19 17.35 -18.44
C TYR A 190 -7.30 17.59 -19.46
N GLU A 191 -7.23 16.85 -20.57
CA GLU A 191 -8.12 17.06 -21.72
C GLU A 191 -9.59 16.80 -21.44
N ASP A 192 -9.91 15.84 -20.57
CA ASP A 192 -11.30 15.47 -20.25
C ASP A 192 -11.88 16.33 -19.11
N SER A 193 -11.18 17.38 -18.66
CA SER A 193 -11.73 18.30 -17.67
C SER A 193 -12.83 19.17 -18.29
N GLU A 194 -13.89 19.40 -17.52
CA GLU A 194 -14.94 20.37 -17.86
C GLU A 194 -14.49 21.83 -17.60
N GLU A 195 -13.43 22.04 -16.82
CA GLU A 195 -12.90 23.38 -16.51
C GLU A 195 -12.38 24.12 -17.75
N ARG A 196 -12.57 25.44 -17.76
CA ARG A 196 -12.13 26.34 -18.84
C ARG A 196 -11.40 27.56 -18.23
N PRO A 197 -10.10 27.77 -18.51
CA PRO A 197 -9.23 26.94 -19.36
C PRO A 197 -8.99 25.55 -18.77
N LYS A 198 -8.65 24.57 -19.62
CA LYS A 198 -8.35 23.21 -19.17
C LYS A 198 -7.15 23.23 -18.20
N PRO A 199 -7.16 22.43 -17.12
CA PRO A 199 -6.06 22.39 -16.16
C PRO A 199 -4.76 22.01 -16.85
N LYS A 200 -3.71 22.79 -16.60
CA LYS A 200 -2.34 22.53 -17.06
C LYS A 200 -1.43 22.39 -15.85
N ILE A 201 -0.77 21.25 -15.75
CA ILE A 201 0.03 20.85 -14.59
C ILE A 201 1.48 20.79 -15.07
N PRO A 202 2.40 21.55 -14.48
CA PRO A 202 3.81 21.51 -14.86
C PRO A 202 4.40 20.10 -14.84
N VAL A 203 5.29 19.80 -15.78
CA VAL A 203 6.11 18.57 -15.78
C VAL A 203 7.56 19.00 -15.63
N ILE A 204 8.16 18.70 -14.48
CA ILE A 204 9.49 19.15 -14.11
C ILE A 204 10.44 17.96 -13.85
N HIS A 205 11.74 18.24 -13.79
CA HIS A 205 12.69 17.22 -13.36
C HIS A 205 12.50 16.93 -11.86
N TYR A 206 12.77 15.69 -11.43
CA TYR A 206 12.52 15.28 -10.04
C TYR A 206 13.33 16.10 -9.01
N GLN A 207 14.49 16.62 -9.39
CA GLN A 207 15.33 17.45 -8.52
C GLN A 207 14.72 18.83 -8.24
N ASP A 208 13.88 19.34 -9.14
CA ASP A 208 13.21 20.63 -9.00
C ASP A 208 11.87 20.49 -8.25
N ALA A 209 11.42 19.26 -8.02
CA ALA A 209 10.15 18.96 -7.40
C ALA A 209 10.19 19.11 -5.88
N LYS A 210 9.06 19.53 -5.31
CA LYS A 210 8.93 19.76 -3.87
C LYS A 210 8.08 18.67 -3.20
N PRO A 211 8.51 18.17 -2.03
CA PRO A 211 7.67 17.30 -1.22
C PRO A 211 6.43 18.06 -0.70
N PRO A 212 5.38 17.33 -0.29
CA PRO A 212 5.33 15.88 -0.25
C PRO A 212 5.01 15.22 -1.61
N PHE A 213 5.37 13.95 -1.78
CA PHE A 213 5.23 13.20 -3.02
C PHE A 213 4.23 12.05 -2.94
N ILE A 214 3.44 11.87 -4.01
CA ILE A 214 2.82 10.58 -4.33
C ILE A 214 3.59 9.93 -5.47
N ILE A 215 4.21 8.80 -5.18
CA ILE A 215 5.12 8.11 -6.08
C ILE A 215 4.36 7.02 -6.83
N CYS A 216 4.10 7.25 -8.12
CA CYS A 216 3.44 6.28 -9.01
C CYS A 216 4.45 5.53 -9.90
N VAL A 217 5.71 5.45 -9.48
CA VAL A 217 6.75 4.65 -10.13
C VAL A 217 6.76 3.25 -9.52
N LYS A 218 6.85 2.22 -10.37
CA LYS A 218 7.00 0.84 -9.90
C LYS A 218 8.41 0.62 -9.37
N LEU A 219 8.50 0.05 -8.17
CA LEU A 219 9.77 -0.34 -7.55
C LEU A 219 10.43 -1.48 -8.33
N ASP A 220 11.75 -1.59 -8.26
CA ASP A 220 12.57 -2.69 -8.79
C ASP A 220 12.56 -2.87 -10.32
N LEU A 221 11.88 -2.00 -11.08
CA LEU A 221 11.83 -2.09 -12.55
C LEU A 221 12.87 -1.25 -13.28
N THR A 222 13.61 -0.41 -12.56
CA THR A 222 14.56 0.56 -13.16
C THR A 222 16.02 0.21 -12.90
N GLY A 223 16.30 -1.02 -12.48
CA GLY A 223 17.66 -1.46 -12.15
C GLY A 223 18.29 -0.68 -10.98
N GLY A 224 17.47 -0.09 -10.10
CA GLY A 224 17.91 0.72 -8.96
C GLY A 224 17.94 2.23 -9.21
N GLY A 225 17.82 2.70 -10.45
CA GLY A 225 17.95 4.13 -10.76
C GLY A 225 16.87 5.01 -10.11
N PHE A 226 15.64 4.53 -10.02
CA PHE A 226 14.59 5.24 -9.28
C PHE A 226 14.90 5.30 -7.79
N GLU A 227 15.33 4.19 -7.20
CA GLU A 227 15.64 4.07 -5.78
C GLU A 227 16.82 4.97 -5.38
N GLU A 228 17.84 5.10 -6.24
CA GLU A 228 18.95 6.03 -6.07
C GLU A 228 18.50 7.49 -6.13
N ASN A 229 17.64 7.84 -7.08
CA ASN A 229 17.07 9.19 -7.19
C ASN A 229 16.20 9.55 -5.99
N LEU A 230 15.38 8.62 -5.49
CA LEU A 230 14.58 8.84 -4.29
C LEU A 230 15.49 9.01 -3.05
N LYS A 231 16.54 8.18 -2.95
CA LYS A 231 17.51 8.26 -1.85
C LYS A 231 18.28 9.59 -1.86
N SER A 232 18.59 10.15 -3.03
CA SER A 232 19.33 11.42 -3.14
C SER A 232 18.54 12.61 -2.58
N LEU A 233 17.21 12.55 -2.57
CA LEU A 233 16.35 13.59 -1.99
C LEU A 233 16.27 13.56 -0.46
N ASN A 234 16.78 12.51 0.20
CA ASN A 234 16.79 12.35 1.66
C ASN A 234 15.41 12.54 2.32
N LEU A 235 14.37 11.97 1.69
CA LEU A 235 12.98 12.08 2.15
C LEU A 235 12.61 10.90 3.07
N LYS A 236 11.63 11.12 3.96
CA LYS A 236 11.08 10.09 4.84
C LYS A 236 9.71 9.60 4.35
N GLU A 237 9.61 8.30 4.08
CA GLU A 237 8.33 7.66 3.75
C GLU A 237 7.32 7.84 4.88
N GLY A 238 6.05 8.06 4.54
CA GLY A 238 4.98 8.32 5.49
C GLY A 238 4.90 9.76 6.00
N VAL A 239 5.90 10.58 5.68
CA VAL A 239 5.92 12.01 6.00
C VAL A 239 6.03 12.82 4.72
N ASP A 240 7.15 12.64 4.01
CA ASP A 240 7.49 13.40 2.81
C ASP A 240 7.01 12.70 1.54
N PHE A 241 6.74 11.39 1.58
CA PHE A 241 6.19 10.69 0.42
C PHE A 241 5.43 9.41 0.77
N TYR A 242 4.57 8.99 -0.15
CA TYR A 242 3.88 7.71 -0.13
C TYR A 242 3.97 7.05 -1.52
N HIS A 243 4.08 5.72 -1.57
CA HIS A 243 4.01 4.97 -2.81
C HIS A 243 2.55 4.68 -3.21
N PHE A 244 2.21 4.92 -4.48
CA PHE A 244 0.93 4.57 -5.08
C PHE A 244 1.14 3.91 -6.45
N ASN A 245 1.52 2.63 -6.45
CA ASN A 245 1.89 1.86 -7.65
C ASN A 245 1.22 0.50 -7.73
#